data_AF-A0A1G7GWQ9-F1
#
_entry.id   AF-A0A1G7GWQ9-F1
#
_cell.length_a   1.000
_cell.length_b   1.000
_cell.length_c   1.000
_cell.angle_alpha   90.00
_cell.angle_beta   90.00
_cell.angle_gamma   90.00
#
_symmetry.space_group_name_H-M   'P 1'
#
loop_
_entity.id
_entity.type
_entity.pdbx_description
1 polymer ?
#
loop_
_entity_poly.entity_id
_entity_poly.type
_entity_poly.pdbx_seq_one_letter_code
_entity_poly.pdbx_strand_id
1 'polypeptide(L)'
;MTEHREMYHEIQTLLGHLAAALALPSEQVAALLESGDLTLSLETDADGRPYIAAEYGEGDDRRTARVYRDAALRARTDTDANA
;
A
#
# COMPACT_ATOMS: atom_id res chain seq x y z
N MET A 1 5.63 19.11 -20.30
CA MET A 1 6.26 17.79 -20.55
C MET A 1 6.95 17.21 -19.30
N THR A 2 7.42 18.04 -18.37
CA THR A 2 8.07 17.59 -17.11
C THR A 2 7.10 16.93 -16.13
N GLU A 3 5.89 17.47 -15.98
CA GLU A 3 4.87 16.99 -15.02
C GLU A 3 4.47 15.52 -15.25
N HIS A 4 4.33 15.09 -16.50
CA HIS A 4 4.02 13.68 -16.78
C HIS A 4 5.14 12.75 -16.32
N ARG A 5 6.41 13.13 -16.52
CA ARG A 5 7.56 12.32 -16.09
C ARG A 5 7.64 12.22 -14.57
N GLU A 6 7.33 13.30 -13.88
CA GLU A 6 7.28 13.35 -12.41
C GLU A 6 6.12 12.48 -11.87
N MET A 7 4.94 12.58 -12.47
CA MET A 7 3.80 11.71 -12.12
C MET A 7 4.11 10.22 -12.32
N TYR A 8 4.72 9.84 -13.46
CA TYR A 8 5.13 8.44 -13.68
C TYR A 8 6.17 7.98 -12.64
N HIS A 9 7.10 8.85 -12.25
CA HIS A 9 8.08 8.54 -11.22
C HIS A 9 7.43 8.36 -9.84
N GLU A 10 6.46 9.20 -9.47
CA GLU A 10 5.70 9.07 -8.23
C GLU A 10 4.89 7.77 -8.19
N ILE A 11 4.23 7.41 -9.30
CA ILE A 11 3.49 6.13 -9.41
C ILE A 11 4.45 4.94 -9.25
N GLN A 12 5.61 4.96 -9.92
CA GLN A 12 6.60 3.88 -9.80
C GLN A 12 7.14 3.78 -8.37
N THR A 13 7.36 4.91 -7.71
CA THR A 13 7.80 4.95 -6.30
C THR A 13 6.73 4.33 -5.38
N LEU A 14 5.46 4.69 -5.58
CA LEU A 14 4.34 4.11 -4.83
C LEU A 14 4.24 2.59 -5.04
N LEU A 15 4.35 2.11 -6.29
CA LEU A 15 4.35 0.68 -6.58
C LEU A 15 5.50 -0.05 -5.88
N GLY A 16 6.69 0.55 -5.83
CA GLY A 16 7.82 0.02 -5.08
C GLY A 16 7.56 -0.06 -3.58
N HIS A 17 6.95 0.97 -2.99
CA HIS A 17 6.56 0.97 -1.58
C HIS A 17 5.50 -0.09 -1.26
N LEU A 18 4.50 -0.26 -2.13
CA LEU A 18 3.48 -1.30 -2.00
C LEU A 18 4.09 -2.70 -2.08
N ALA A 19 4.97 -2.95 -3.06
CA ALA A 19 5.70 -4.21 -3.21
C ALA A 19 6.50 -4.55 -1.94
N ALA A 20 7.24 -3.57 -1.42
CA ALA A 20 7.98 -3.71 -0.19
C ALA A 20 7.05 -4.00 1.01
N ALA A 21 5.95 -3.25 1.14
CA ALA A 21 5.05 -3.36 2.28
C ALA A 21 4.26 -4.68 2.30
N LEU A 22 3.79 -5.12 1.14
CA LEU A 22 3.00 -6.35 0.98
C LEU A 22 3.88 -7.61 0.85
N ALA A 23 5.20 -7.43 0.76
CA ALA A 23 6.18 -8.48 0.51
C ALA A 23 5.85 -9.27 -0.76
N LEU A 24 5.55 -8.54 -1.84
CA LEU A 24 5.24 -9.05 -3.17
C LEU A 24 6.21 -8.47 -4.21
N PRO A 25 6.46 -9.17 -5.32
CA PRO A 25 7.10 -8.57 -6.49
C PRO A 25 6.28 -7.39 -7.03
N SER A 26 6.94 -6.33 -7.54
CA SER A 26 6.24 -5.17 -8.11
C SER A 26 5.31 -5.52 -9.27
N GLU A 27 5.69 -6.52 -10.08
CA GLU A 27 4.85 -7.05 -11.17
C GLU A 27 3.54 -7.65 -10.66
N GLN A 28 3.59 -8.33 -9.52
CA GLN A 28 2.40 -8.91 -8.90
C GLN A 28 1.51 -7.83 -8.28
N VAL A 29 2.08 -6.79 -7.67
CA VAL A 29 1.32 -5.63 -7.18
C VAL A 29 0.61 -4.92 -8.32
N ALA A 30 1.29 -4.70 -9.45
CA ALA A 30 0.67 -4.11 -10.64
C ALA A 30 -0.48 -4.98 -11.16
N ALA A 31 -0.28 -6.29 -11.26
CA ALA A 31 -1.33 -7.21 -11.69
C ALA A 31 -2.56 -7.18 -10.77
N LEU A 32 -2.36 -7.14 -9.44
CA LEU A 32 -3.46 -7.06 -8.47
C LEU A 32 -4.21 -5.72 -8.53
N LEU A 33 -3.51 -4.61 -8.84
CA LEU A 33 -4.17 -3.31 -9.07
C LEU A 33 -4.99 -3.33 -10.36
N GLU A 34 -4.46 -3.92 -11.43
CA GLU A 34 -5.15 -4.03 -12.72
C GLU A 34 -6.38 -4.94 -12.64
N SER A 35 -6.32 -6.01 -11.85
CA SER A 35 -7.45 -6.92 -11.64
C SER A 35 -8.49 -6.38 -10.65
N GLY A 36 -8.12 -5.40 -9.82
CA GLY A 36 -8.94 -4.86 -8.74
C GLY A 36 -8.89 -5.67 -7.44
N ASP A 37 -8.00 -6.65 -7.34
CA ASP A 37 -7.81 -7.48 -6.15
C ASP A 37 -6.98 -6.79 -5.05
N LEU A 38 -6.23 -5.73 -5.40
CA LEU A 38 -5.58 -4.83 -4.44
C LEU A 38 -6.41 -3.56 -4.28
N THR A 39 -6.99 -3.38 -3.09
CA THR A 39 -7.70 -2.15 -2.73
C THR A 39 -6.74 -1.14 -2.11
N LEU A 40 -6.82 0.13 -2.56
CA LEU A 40 -6.10 1.25 -1.98
C LEU A 40 -7.09 2.30 -1.42
N SER A 41 -6.95 2.66 -0.15
CA SER A 41 -7.71 3.74 0.50
C SER A 41 -6.77 4.81 1.07
N LEU A 42 -7.17 6.08 0.97
CA LEU A 42 -6.47 7.17 1.67
C LEU A 42 -7.07 7.31 3.07
N GLU A 43 -6.23 7.12 4.08
CA GLU A 43 -6.62 7.14 5.48
C GLU A 43 -5.71 8.06 6.30
N THR A 44 -6.02 8.22 7.58
CA THR A 44 -5.28 9.06 8.52
C THR A 44 -5.10 8.29 9.83
N ASP A 45 -3.89 8.26 10.36
CA ASP A 45 -3.59 7.56 11.61
C ASP A 45 -3.98 8.38 12.85
N ALA A 46 -3.73 7.81 14.04
CA ALA A 46 -4.05 8.45 15.31
C ALA A 46 -3.29 9.76 15.55
N ASP A 47 -2.15 9.96 14.90
CA ASP A 47 -1.33 11.18 14.98
C ASP A 47 -1.74 12.22 13.93
N GLY A 48 -2.79 11.95 13.15
CA GLY A 48 -3.26 12.84 12.09
C GLY A 48 -2.41 12.76 10.81
N ARG A 49 -1.59 11.73 10.63
CA ARG A 49 -0.72 11.59 9.45
C ARG A 49 -1.44 10.82 8.34
N PRO A 50 -1.49 11.35 7.11
CA PRO A 50 -2.13 10.67 5.99
C PRO A 50 -1.28 9.48 5.52
N TYR A 51 -1.93 8.37 5.19
CA TYR A 51 -1.30 7.18 4.62
C TYR A 51 -2.21 6.50 3.59
N ILE A 52 -1.62 5.68 2.72
CA ILE A 52 -2.34 4.77 1.84
C ILE A 52 -2.48 3.42 2.56
N ALA A 53 -3.71 3.03 2.88
CA ALA A 53 -4.03 1.66 3.27
C ALA A 53 -4.09 0.80 2.00
N ALA A 54 -3.38 -0.32 2.01
CA ALA A 54 -3.36 -1.29 0.94
C ALA A 54 -3.84 -2.64 1.48
N GLU A 55 -4.77 -3.27 0.78
CA GLU A 55 -5.40 -4.52 1.21
C GLU A 55 -5.59 -5.47 0.04
N TYR A 56 -5.15 -6.72 0.22
CA TYR A 56 -5.41 -7.79 -0.73
C TYR A 56 -5.61 -9.14 -0.04
N GLY A 57 -6.33 -10.04 -0.71
CA GLY A 57 -6.67 -11.37 -0.19
C GLY A 57 -7.86 -11.32 0.77
N GLU A 58 -8.33 -12.50 1.17
CA GLU A 58 -9.51 -12.67 2.02
C GLU A 58 -9.24 -13.65 3.16
N GLY A 59 -10.04 -13.58 4.22
CA GLY A 59 -9.94 -14.49 5.36
C GLY A 59 -8.57 -14.47 6.03
N ASP A 60 -8.01 -15.66 6.27
CA ASP A 60 -6.70 -15.83 6.93
C ASP A 60 -5.51 -15.44 6.03
N ASP A 61 -5.73 -15.33 4.71
CA ASP A 61 -4.71 -14.93 3.74
C ASP A 61 -4.72 -13.42 3.44
N ARG A 62 -5.63 -12.67 4.06
CA ARG A 62 -5.71 -11.21 3.92
C ARG A 62 -4.42 -10.56 4.41
N ARG A 63 -3.84 -9.71 3.58
CA ARG A 63 -2.70 -8.86 3.94
C ARG A 63 -3.07 -7.39 3.85
N THR A 64 -2.63 -6.65 4.84
CA THR A 64 -2.80 -5.20 4.90
C THR A 64 -1.45 -4.51 5.06
N ALA A 65 -1.34 -3.30 4.54
CA ALA A 65 -0.16 -2.47 4.68
C ALA A 65 -0.53 -1.00 4.78
N ARG A 66 0.31 -0.21 5.46
CA ARG A 66 0.18 1.24 5.55
C ARG A 66 1.41 1.88 4.90
N VAL A 67 1.20 2.59 3.79
CA VAL A 67 2.26 3.28 3.06
C VAL A 67 2.16 4.78 3.32
N TYR A 68 3.17 5.32 3.98
CA TYR A 68 3.34 6.75 4.20
C TYR A 68 4.21 7.33 3.09
N ARG A 69 4.10 8.64 2.88
CA ARG A 69 4.84 9.38 1.84
C ARG A 69 6.35 9.08 1.85
N ASP A 70 6.92 9.01 3.04
CA ASP A 70 8.37 8.88 3.24
C ASP A 70 8.79 7.50 3.79
N ALA A 71 7.84 6.58 3.99
CA ALA A 71 8.11 5.25 4.56
C ALA A 71 7.01 4.22 4.25
N ALA A 72 7.41 3.03 3.79
CA ALA A 72 6.54 1.86 3.75
C ALA A 72 6.61 1.11 5.10
N LEU A 73 5.54 1.16 5.89
CA LEU A 73 5.44 0.36 7.11
C LEU A 73 4.70 -0.94 6.79
N ARG A 74 5.38 -2.07 6.98
CA ARG A 74 4.72 -3.38 6.99
C ARG A 74 3.82 -3.42 8.22
N ALA A 75 2.51 -3.47 8.03
CA ALA A 75 1.66 -3.94 9.10
C ALA A 75 1.94 -5.44 9.23
N ARG A 76 2.70 -5.81 10.26
CA ARG A 76 2.39 -7.08 10.92
C ARG A 76 0.93 -6.92 11.35
N THR A 77 0.14 -7.97 11.22
CA THR A 77 -1.20 -8.05 11.82
C THR A 77 -1.07 -7.69 13.30
N ASP A 78 -1.22 -6.41 13.63
CA ASP A 78 -1.62 -5.98 14.95
C ASP A 78 -3.08 -6.39 14.99
N THR A 79 -3.28 -7.60 15.51
CA THR A 79 -4.49 -7.92 16.23
C THR A 79 -4.66 -6.78 17.24
N ASP A 80 -5.44 -5.78 16.87
CA ASP A 80 -6.05 -4.85 17.81
C ASP A 80 -7.03 -5.69 18.64
N ALA A 81 -6.45 -6.48 19.55
CA ALA A 81 -7.14 -7.12 20.63
C ALA A 81 -7.58 -5.99 21.55
N ASN A 82 -8.80 -5.53 21.29
CA ASN A 82 -9.79 -5.16 22.28
C ASN A 82 -9.25 -5.11 23.72
N ALA A 83 -8.99 -3.91 24.21
CA ALA A 83 -8.91 -3.59 25.63
C ALA A 83 -9.66 -2.28 25.88
#